data_AF-A0A8J7PKG0-F1
#
_entry.id   AF-A0A8J7PKG0-F1
#
_cell.length_a   1.000
_cell.length_b   1.000
_cell.length_c   1.000
_cell.angle_alpha   90.00
_cell.angle_beta   90.00
_cell.angle_gamma   90.00
#
_symmetry.space_group_name_H-M   'P 1'
#
loop_
_entity.id
_entity.type
_entity.pdbx_description
1 polymer ?
#
loop_
_entity_poly.entity_id
_entity_poly.type
_entity_poly.pdbx_seq_one_letter_code
_entity_poly.pdbx_strand_id
1 'polypeptide(L)'
;MQKFSDIVEGHEKRKDAQVYREYEFALPREFADEQCIKLANEFIQDQMCGQGMTVLANFHLDIDEETGERKPHCHALMLTRRFTEPGLSSKKEIDWNRRSLGAELREQFVAYTNFHLKIHGFDERLDHRSYAERGIEIEPQPKRGTNIKDMEFRIGNKLKDLFSTVTSEKANAFQETKLRNVCRIIRKPEIVLDIVSKHHSTFMWGDVEKVLNRYIDDQTLYKQIEHKLKSSKELVFLRYDSVKHNYGSIEDLSIYTTRSMVEFEINLVQLAERLSKAKNHEVYRHKVNAVITQFDQKLSKHGGLSPDQKKALHHITAPSQLSCIVGYAGAGKTTALEAAKEIWELDGYKVYGLAPTGRAAQNLVQSGISSQTLHKFLESHKEGRCQYRFGSVLVLDEAGMVDISRFDEFLQAVDDLKIKAIIVGDGAQLQPVEAGPAFRLVTEKIRSSNLEKVVRQQEEWQQEATKLFGTLKTREALQAYHQKGFVQFIEEKNHQLLN
;
A
#
# COMPACT_ATOMS: atom_id res chain seq x y z
N MET A 1 27.96 19.76 -2.66
CA MET A 1 27.10 19.62 -3.84
C MET A 1 27.85 20.01 -5.13
N GLN A 2 28.33 21.24 -5.27
CA GLN A 2 29.02 21.75 -6.48
C GLN A 2 30.16 20.84 -6.98
N LYS A 3 31.13 20.50 -6.12
CA LYS A 3 32.26 19.63 -6.48
C LYS A 3 31.86 18.26 -7.06
N PHE A 4 30.70 17.72 -6.66
CA PHE A 4 30.21 16.46 -7.19
C PHE A 4 29.58 16.63 -8.57
N SER A 5 28.83 17.71 -8.80
CA SER A 5 28.33 18.09 -10.13
C SER A 5 29.47 18.31 -11.12
N ASP A 6 30.51 19.05 -10.70
CA ASP A 6 31.66 19.39 -11.54
C ASP A 6 32.43 18.13 -12.00
N ILE A 7 32.54 17.10 -11.14
CA ILE A 7 33.16 15.82 -11.49
C ILE A 7 32.36 15.09 -12.58
N VAL A 8 31.03 15.08 -12.48
CA VAL A 8 30.17 14.36 -13.42
C VAL A 8 30.13 15.10 -14.76
N GLU A 9 30.00 16.42 -14.74
CA GLU A 9 30.05 17.26 -15.95
C GLU A 9 31.40 17.18 -16.65
N GLY A 10 32.52 17.16 -15.91
CA GLY A 10 33.87 17.05 -16.46
C GLY A 10 34.14 15.74 -17.21
N HIS A 11 33.34 14.70 -16.99
CA HIS A 11 33.45 13.43 -17.73
C HIS A 11 32.67 13.42 -19.06
N GLU A 12 31.82 14.42 -19.32
CA GLU A 12 31.00 14.47 -20.52
C GLU A 12 31.65 15.34 -21.61
N LYS A 13 31.91 14.74 -22.77
CA LYS A 13 32.62 15.39 -23.88
C LYS A 13 31.70 16.12 -24.87
N ARG A 14 30.38 15.87 -24.80
CA ARG A 14 29.40 16.46 -25.71
C ARG A 14 28.47 17.41 -24.93
N LYS A 15 28.10 18.52 -25.56
CA LYS A 15 27.17 19.52 -24.99
C LYS A 15 25.75 18.99 -24.75
N ASP A 16 25.36 17.91 -25.41
CA ASP A 16 24.03 17.28 -25.35
C ASP A 16 24.05 15.99 -24.50
N ALA A 17 25.12 15.75 -23.76
CA ALA A 17 25.25 14.56 -22.95
C ALA A 17 24.29 14.61 -21.76
N GLN A 18 23.53 13.52 -21.57
CA GLN A 18 22.76 13.34 -20.35
C GLN A 18 23.70 13.02 -19.18
N VAL A 19 23.83 13.97 -18.26
CA VAL A 19 24.72 13.91 -17.10
C VAL A 19 24.06 13.13 -15.96
N TYR A 20 22.81 13.49 -15.66
CA TYR A 20 21.97 12.89 -14.64
C TYR A 20 20.53 12.72 -15.16
N ARG A 21 19.72 12.02 -14.37
CA ARG A 21 18.28 11.95 -14.51
C ARG A 21 17.65 12.40 -13.21
N GLU A 22 16.69 13.30 -13.32
CA GLU A 22 15.96 13.81 -12.17
C GLU A 22 14.68 13.01 -11.95
N TYR A 23 14.46 12.60 -10.71
CA TYR A 23 13.19 12.07 -10.22
C TYR A 23 12.66 13.03 -9.17
N GLU A 24 11.55 13.70 -9.48
CA GLU A 24 10.83 14.56 -8.56
C GLU A 24 9.62 13.78 -8.01
N PHE A 25 9.48 13.71 -6.69
CA PHE A 25 8.34 13.06 -6.04
C PHE A 25 7.86 13.83 -4.81
N ALA A 26 6.55 13.85 -4.63
CA ALA A 26 5.90 14.48 -3.49
C ALA A 26 5.97 13.58 -2.25
N LEU A 27 6.09 14.19 -1.08
CA LEU A 27 6.07 13.52 0.21
C LEU A 27 4.74 13.78 0.94
N PRO A 28 4.32 12.92 1.88
CA PRO A 28 3.10 13.13 2.65
C PRO A 28 3.12 14.45 3.43
N ARG A 29 2.00 15.16 3.44
CA ARG A 29 1.83 16.42 4.18
C ARG A 29 1.59 16.19 5.66
N GLU A 30 1.13 14.99 5.97
CA GLU A 30 0.80 14.47 7.28
C GLU A 30 2.07 14.24 8.13
N PHE A 31 3.21 14.09 7.48
CA PHE A 31 4.49 13.76 8.11
C PHE A 31 5.23 14.99 8.64
N ALA A 32 5.86 14.83 9.80
CA ALA A 32 6.91 15.75 10.23
C ALA A 32 8.10 15.71 9.25
N ASP A 33 8.88 16.79 9.22
CA ASP A 33 10.01 16.95 8.28
C ASP A 33 11.02 15.78 8.36
N GLU A 34 11.32 15.32 9.58
CA GLU A 34 12.21 14.16 9.80
C GLU A 34 11.65 12.86 9.21
N GLN A 35 10.32 12.66 9.30
CA GLN A 35 9.65 11.48 8.75
C GLN A 35 9.68 11.51 7.22
N CYS A 36 9.45 12.68 6.61
CA CYS A 36 9.59 12.92 5.18
C CYS A 36 11.00 12.57 4.68
N ILE A 37 12.02 13.09 5.35
CA ILE A 37 13.43 12.84 5.01
C ILE A 37 13.77 11.35 5.16
N LYS A 38 13.30 10.70 6.24
CA LYS A 38 13.52 9.27 6.47
C LYS A 38 12.90 8.40 5.39
N LEU A 39 11.62 8.61 5.06
CA LEU A 39 10.93 7.91 3.98
C LEU A 39 11.71 7.99 2.66
N ALA A 40 12.09 9.21 2.28
CA ALA A 40 12.77 9.45 1.02
C ALA A 40 14.17 8.83 0.99
N ASN A 41 14.93 8.92 2.09
CA ASN A 41 16.24 8.31 2.19
C ASN A 41 16.15 6.77 2.13
N GLU A 42 15.22 6.14 2.85
CA GLU A 42 15.04 4.69 2.79
C GLU A 42 14.70 4.22 1.36
N PHE A 43 13.76 4.92 0.70
CA PHE A 43 13.39 4.61 -0.68
C PHE A 43 14.58 4.75 -1.65
N ILE A 44 15.30 5.87 -1.60
CA ILE A 44 16.45 6.13 -2.48
C ILE A 44 17.55 5.10 -2.21
N GLN A 45 17.85 4.83 -0.94
CA GLN A 45 18.91 3.91 -0.56
C GLN A 45 18.63 2.49 -1.06
N ASP A 46 17.42 1.98 -0.85
CA ASP A 46 17.09 0.60 -1.20
C ASP A 46 16.86 0.43 -2.71
N GLN A 47 16.10 1.33 -3.33
CA GLN A 47 15.62 1.16 -4.70
C GLN A 47 16.56 1.72 -5.76
N MET A 48 17.36 2.73 -5.42
CA MET A 48 18.33 3.32 -6.33
C MET A 48 19.75 2.91 -5.95
N CYS A 49 20.23 3.27 -4.75
CA CYS A 49 21.60 2.99 -4.33
C CYS A 49 21.88 1.48 -4.24
N GLY A 50 20.90 0.67 -3.83
CA GLY A 50 20.97 -0.79 -3.81
C GLY A 50 21.22 -1.42 -5.18
N GLN A 51 20.91 -0.72 -6.28
CA GLN A 51 21.22 -1.15 -7.65
C GLN A 51 22.60 -0.68 -8.15
N GLY A 52 23.36 -0.01 -7.28
CA GLY A 52 24.65 0.61 -7.59
C GLY A 52 24.55 2.02 -8.21
N MET A 53 23.36 2.63 -8.17
CA MET A 53 23.17 4.01 -8.61
C MET A 53 23.74 4.98 -7.57
N THR A 54 24.14 6.17 -8.01
CA THR A 54 24.50 7.27 -7.11
C THR A 54 23.48 8.38 -7.26
N VAL A 55 22.94 8.83 -6.14
CA VAL A 55 21.84 9.79 -6.09
C VAL A 55 22.20 10.96 -5.20
N LEU A 56 21.95 12.16 -5.68
CA LEU A 56 21.97 13.38 -4.89
C LEU A 56 20.52 13.80 -4.62
N ALA A 57 20.11 13.80 -3.35
CA ALA A 57 18.75 14.12 -2.93
C ALA A 57 18.68 15.52 -2.32
N ASN A 58 17.78 16.36 -2.82
CA ASN A 58 17.44 17.67 -2.27
C ASN A 58 16.01 17.65 -1.73
N PHE A 59 15.81 18.15 -0.52
CA PHE A 59 14.51 18.15 0.17
C PHE A 59 13.96 19.57 0.24
N HIS A 60 12.71 19.71 -0.18
CA HIS A 60 11.93 20.95 -0.13
C HIS A 60 10.74 20.72 0.78
N LEU A 61 10.60 21.55 1.81
CA LEU A 61 9.58 21.42 2.87
C LEU A 61 8.73 22.69 2.93
N ASP A 62 8.41 23.22 1.76
CA ASP A 62 7.78 24.53 1.58
C ASP A 62 6.28 24.49 1.89
N ILE A 63 5.68 25.68 2.00
CA ILE A 63 4.23 25.88 2.09
C ILE A 63 3.77 26.52 0.77
N ASP A 64 2.68 26.03 0.20
CA ASP A 64 2.08 26.62 -1.00
C ASP A 64 1.38 27.94 -0.62
N GLU A 65 1.83 29.05 -1.21
CA GLU A 65 1.39 30.41 -0.85
C GLU A 65 -0.09 30.69 -1.16
N GLU A 66 -0.70 29.99 -2.13
CA GLU A 66 -2.12 30.18 -2.50
C GLU A 66 -3.06 29.41 -1.57
N THR A 67 -2.68 28.17 -1.25
CA THR A 67 -3.52 27.25 -0.48
C THR A 67 -3.23 27.31 1.01
N GLY A 68 -2.05 27.81 1.40
CA GLY A 68 -1.53 27.75 2.77
C GLY A 68 -1.15 26.33 3.21
N GLU A 69 -1.18 25.35 2.29
CA GLU A 69 -0.93 23.94 2.60
C GLU A 69 0.54 23.57 2.42
N ARG A 70 1.05 22.67 3.27
CA ARG A 70 2.42 22.13 3.10
C ARG A 70 2.58 21.44 1.74
N LYS A 71 3.76 21.57 1.14
CA LYS A 71 4.11 20.97 -0.16
C LYS A 71 5.49 20.29 -0.11
N PRO A 72 5.68 19.30 0.78
CA PRO A 72 6.96 18.62 0.89
C PRO A 72 7.23 17.77 -0.35
N HIS A 73 8.42 17.90 -0.93
CA HIS A 73 8.84 17.15 -2.10
C HIS A 73 10.37 16.96 -2.14
N CYS A 74 10.82 15.95 -2.86
CA CYS A 74 12.23 15.65 -3.03
C CYS A 74 12.62 15.63 -4.51
N HIS A 75 13.77 16.24 -4.82
CA HIS A 75 14.44 16.14 -6.10
C HIS A 75 15.63 15.18 -5.96
N ALA A 76 15.52 14.00 -6.57
CA ALA A 76 16.57 12.99 -6.60
C ALA A 76 17.27 12.99 -7.95
N LEU A 77 18.51 13.49 -7.97
CA LEU A 77 19.38 13.54 -9.14
C LEU A 77 20.22 12.26 -9.21
N MET A 78 19.81 11.35 -10.07
CA MET A 78 20.44 10.04 -10.29
C MET A 78 21.50 10.12 -11.39
N LEU A 79 22.71 9.65 -11.12
CA LEU A 79 23.76 9.55 -12.12
C LEU A 79 23.50 8.42 -13.12
N THR A 80 23.96 8.60 -14.37
CA THR A 80 23.82 7.59 -15.44
C THR A 80 24.98 6.58 -15.49
N ARG A 81 25.92 6.66 -14.55
CA ARG A 81 27.13 5.82 -14.47
C ARG A 81 27.25 5.19 -13.09
N ARG A 82 27.70 3.93 -13.02
CA ARG A 82 28.02 3.29 -11.74
C ARG A 82 29.17 4.01 -11.06
N PHE A 83 29.06 4.14 -9.74
CA PHE A 83 30.17 4.54 -8.90
C PHE A 83 30.90 3.27 -8.42
N THR A 84 32.17 3.17 -8.76
CA THR A 84 33.06 2.03 -8.46
C THR A 84 34.22 2.51 -7.59
N GLU A 85 35.01 1.61 -7.02
CA GLU A 85 36.18 1.96 -6.21
C GLU A 85 37.13 3.00 -6.86
N PRO A 86 37.49 2.90 -8.17
CA PRO A 86 38.32 3.91 -8.83
C PRO A 86 37.56 5.19 -9.23
N GLY A 87 36.25 5.30 -8.98
CA GLY A 87 35.40 6.42 -9.37
C GLY A 87 34.27 6.02 -10.32
N LEU A 88 33.78 6.96 -11.13
CA LEU A 88 32.67 6.72 -12.05
C LEU A 88 33.08 5.81 -13.22
N SER A 89 32.21 4.87 -13.57
CA SER A 89 32.40 3.99 -14.72
C SER A 89 32.57 4.77 -16.02
N SER A 90 33.46 4.27 -16.89
CA SER A 90 33.70 4.82 -18.22
C SER A 90 32.50 4.67 -19.16
N LYS A 91 31.59 3.72 -18.87
CA LYS A 91 30.34 3.49 -19.63
C LYS A 91 29.11 3.89 -18.82
N LYS A 92 28.10 4.41 -19.53
CA LYS A 92 26.76 4.65 -18.97
C LYS A 92 26.00 3.35 -18.86
N GLU A 93 25.17 3.23 -17.82
CA GLU A 93 24.24 2.12 -17.65
C GLU A 93 22.95 2.44 -18.42
N ILE A 94 22.78 1.78 -19.56
CA ILE A 94 21.64 2.01 -20.46
C ILE A 94 20.32 1.57 -19.79
N ASP A 95 20.39 0.53 -18.95
CA ASP A 95 19.22 -0.05 -18.30
C ASP A 95 18.54 0.93 -17.33
N TRP A 96 19.30 1.86 -16.76
CA TRP A 96 18.78 2.91 -15.88
C TRP A 96 17.99 3.99 -16.63
N ASN A 97 18.00 3.96 -17.97
CA ASN A 97 17.23 4.88 -18.79
C ASN A 97 15.91 4.32 -19.32
N ARG A 98 15.63 3.03 -19.09
CA ARG A 98 14.39 2.38 -19.56
C ARG A 98 13.16 3.03 -18.91
N ARG A 99 12.06 3.12 -19.67
CA ARG A 99 10.77 3.60 -19.13
C ARG A 99 10.21 2.69 -18.05
N SER A 100 10.46 1.37 -18.14
CA SER A 100 10.00 0.39 -17.16
C SER A 100 10.53 0.68 -15.76
N LEU A 101 11.80 1.08 -15.63
CA LEU A 101 12.40 1.44 -14.35
C LEU A 101 11.64 2.60 -13.67
N GLY A 102 11.15 3.58 -14.44
CA GLY A 102 10.35 4.67 -13.88
C GLY A 102 9.00 4.21 -13.31
N ALA A 103 8.38 3.20 -13.94
CA ALA A 103 7.14 2.60 -13.44
C ALA A 103 7.41 1.77 -12.17
N GLU A 104 8.47 0.94 -12.20
CA GLU A 104 8.93 0.15 -11.05
C GLU A 104 9.24 1.06 -9.84
N LEU A 105 10.02 2.13 -10.04
CA LEU A 105 10.36 3.08 -8.98
C LEU A 105 9.12 3.79 -8.42
N ARG A 106 8.14 4.14 -9.27
CA ARG A 106 6.89 4.77 -8.82
C ARG A 106 6.07 3.82 -7.93
N GLU A 107 5.95 2.56 -8.33
CA GLU A 107 5.28 1.54 -7.53
C GLU A 107 5.99 1.35 -6.19
N GLN A 108 7.32 1.19 -6.21
CA GLN A 108 8.09 1.02 -4.98
C GLN A 108 7.99 2.25 -4.08
N PHE A 109 8.04 3.47 -4.64
CA PHE A 109 7.84 4.69 -3.85
C PHE A 109 6.50 4.64 -3.11
N VAL A 110 5.41 4.32 -3.81
CA VAL A 110 4.09 4.17 -3.20
C VAL A 110 4.08 3.08 -2.12
N ALA A 111 4.73 1.94 -2.34
CA ALA A 111 4.84 0.88 -1.33
C ALA A 111 5.56 1.36 -0.06
N TYR A 112 6.66 2.12 -0.20
CA TYR A 112 7.38 2.71 0.93
C TYR A 112 6.54 3.77 1.62
N THR A 113 5.92 4.69 0.88
CA THR A 113 5.07 5.73 1.46
C THR A 113 3.92 5.13 2.24
N ASN A 114 3.24 4.12 1.70
CA ASN A 114 2.16 3.42 2.39
C ASN A 114 2.65 2.66 3.64
N PHE A 115 3.85 2.07 3.59
CA PHE A 115 4.46 1.47 4.77
C PHE A 115 4.78 2.52 5.84
N HIS A 116 5.32 3.68 5.47
CA HIS A 116 5.61 4.77 6.40
C HIS A 116 4.33 5.37 6.98
N LEU A 117 3.29 5.59 6.16
CA LEU A 117 1.98 6.07 6.61
C LEU A 117 1.42 5.12 7.66
N LYS A 118 1.53 3.81 7.41
CA LYS A 118 1.12 2.75 8.34
C LYS A 118 1.89 2.79 9.67
N ILE A 119 3.22 2.84 9.68
CA ILE A 119 3.99 2.82 10.94
C ILE A 119 3.84 4.12 11.74
N HIS A 120 3.46 5.21 11.08
CA HIS A 120 3.19 6.50 11.72
C HIS A 120 1.71 6.70 12.10
N GLY A 121 0.85 5.71 11.88
CA GLY A 121 -0.53 5.72 12.36
C GLY A 121 -1.49 6.53 11.50
N PHE A 122 -1.13 6.82 10.25
CA PHE A 122 -2.00 7.45 9.27
C PHE A 122 -2.83 6.39 8.55
N ASP A 123 -4.08 6.72 8.22
CA ASP A 123 -4.99 5.84 7.47
C ASP A 123 -4.94 6.14 5.97
N GLU A 124 -4.33 7.25 5.58
CA GLU A 124 -4.12 7.69 4.21
C GLU A 124 -3.16 6.74 3.48
N ARG A 125 -3.44 6.55 2.19
CA ARG A 125 -2.73 5.61 1.35
C ARG A 125 -2.69 6.09 -0.10
N LEU A 126 -1.56 5.86 -0.77
CA LEU A 126 -1.29 6.25 -2.15
C LEU A 126 -1.44 5.08 -3.13
N ASP A 127 -1.86 5.37 -4.37
CA ASP A 127 -1.85 4.44 -5.50
C ASP A 127 -1.00 5.03 -6.64
N HIS A 128 -0.13 4.21 -7.24
CA HIS A 128 0.75 4.62 -8.33
C HIS A 128 0.09 4.56 -9.71
N ARG A 129 -1.02 3.80 -9.83
CA ARG A 129 -1.73 3.57 -11.08
C ARG A 129 -2.39 4.86 -11.57
N SER A 130 -2.42 5.02 -12.88
CA SER A 130 -3.18 6.08 -13.53
C SER A 130 -4.69 5.94 -13.25
N TYR A 131 -5.45 7.02 -13.39
CA TYR A 131 -6.92 6.95 -13.30
C TYR A 131 -7.50 5.91 -14.28
N ALA A 132 -6.97 5.81 -15.50
CA ALA A 132 -7.39 4.81 -16.48
C ALA A 132 -7.16 3.36 -15.99
N GLU A 133 -5.97 3.05 -15.46
CA GLU A 133 -5.66 1.71 -14.90
C GLU A 133 -6.48 1.38 -13.65
N ARG A 134 -6.91 2.40 -12.90
CA ARG A 134 -7.83 2.23 -11.77
C ARG A 134 -9.29 2.11 -12.20
N GLY A 135 -9.59 2.29 -13.48
CA GLY A 135 -10.95 2.30 -14.02
C GLY A 135 -11.73 3.60 -13.71
N ILE A 136 -11.03 4.67 -13.35
CA ILE A 136 -11.60 5.98 -13.08
C ILE A 136 -11.69 6.74 -14.40
N GLU A 137 -12.91 7.03 -14.85
CA GLU A 137 -13.20 7.75 -16.10
C GLU A 137 -12.93 9.28 -16.00
N ILE A 138 -11.88 9.71 -15.30
CA ILE A 138 -11.47 11.11 -15.17
C ILE A 138 -10.10 11.31 -15.80
N GLU A 139 -9.91 12.41 -16.53
CA GLU A 139 -8.61 12.81 -17.06
C GLU A 139 -7.77 13.49 -15.95
N PRO A 140 -6.53 13.05 -15.72
CA PRO A 140 -5.65 13.70 -14.75
C PRO A 140 -5.30 15.12 -15.22
N GLN A 141 -5.38 16.08 -14.32
CA GLN A 141 -5.05 17.47 -14.63
C GLN A 141 -3.53 17.63 -14.84
N PRO A 142 -3.08 18.37 -15.87
CA PRO A 142 -1.66 18.60 -16.10
C PRO A 142 -1.04 19.45 -14.97
N LYS A 143 0.20 19.15 -14.58
CA LYS A 143 0.94 19.91 -13.55
C LYS A 143 1.09 21.37 -13.99
N ARG A 144 0.51 22.29 -13.22
CA ARG A 144 0.78 23.73 -13.33
C ARG A 144 2.10 24.02 -12.60
N GLY A 145 3.15 24.36 -13.35
CA GLY A 145 4.43 24.77 -12.76
C GLY A 145 4.34 26.16 -12.12
N THR A 146 5.16 26.42 -11.11
CA THR A 146 5.22 27.72 -10.40
C THR A 146 5.44 28.89 -11.37
N ASN A 147 6.33 28.73 -12.36
CA ASN A 147 6.59 29.74 -13.40
C ASN A 147 5.34 30.13 -14.22
N ILE A 148 4.34 29.26 -14.33
CA ILE A 148 3.09 29.53 -15.06
C ILE A 148 2.12 30.28 -14.15
N LYS A 149 2.03 29.88 -12.88
CA LYS A 149 1.23 30.58 -11.86
C LYS A 149 1.72 32.02 -11.66
N ASP A 150 3.04 32.20 -11.52
CA ASP A 150 3.65 33.54 -11.36
C ASP A 150 3.43 34.42 -12.59
N MET A 151 3.41 33.81 -13.77
CA MET A 151 3.10 34.52 -15.03
C MET A 151 1.63 34.95 -15.06
N GLU A 152 0.69 34.09 -14.66
CA GLU A 152 -0.75 34.40 -14.58
C GLU A 152 -1.07 35.47 -13.52
N PHE A 153 -0.43 35.38 -12.34
CA PHE A 153 -0.57 36.38 -11.28
C PHE A 153 -0.09 37.76 -11.73
N ARG A 154 1.05 37.82 -12.44
CA ARG A 154 1.57 39.07 -13.02
C ARG A 154 0.69 39.65 -14.13
N ILE A 155 -0.09 38.81 -14.83
CA ILE A 155 -0.97 39.23 -15.94
C ILE A 155 -2.35 39.67 -15.44
N GLY A 156 -2.73 39.35 -14.19
CA GLY A 156 -3.94 39.89 -13.56
C GLY A 156 -5.26 39.29 -14.05
N ASN A 157 -5.25 38.04 -14.55
CA ASN A 157 -6.45 37.39 -15.07
C ASN A 157 -7.42 37.01 -13.94
N LYS A 158 -8.45 37.82 -13.73
CA LYS A 158 -9.66 37.41 -13.01
C LYS A 158 -10.50 36.50 -13.90
N LEU A 159 -11.26 35.58 -13.29
CA LEU A 159 -12.20 34.61 -13.89
C LEU A 159 -13.18 35.14 -14.96
N LYS A 160 -13.26 36.45 -15.21
CA LYS A 160 -14.11 37.05 -16.25
C LYS A 160 -13.42 37.19 -17.61
N ASP A 161 -12.10 37.01 -17.68
CA ASP A 161 -11.34 37.23 -18.91
C ASP A 161 -11.09 35.91 -19.65
N LEU A 162 -12.16 35.19 -20.00
CA LEU A 162 -12.09 33.96 -20.83
C LEU A 162 -11.47 34.21 -22.23
N PHE A 163 -11.28 35.49 -22.60
CA PHE A 163 -10.80 35.93 -23.91
C PHE A 163 -9.56 36.84 -23.84
N SER A 164 -8.91 37.02 -22.69
CA SER A 164 -7.65 37.78 -22.64
C SER A 164 -6.49 36.92 -23.16
N THR A 165 -5.79 37.46 -24.15
CA THR A 165 -4.96 36.78 -25.16
C THR A 165 -3.58 36.26 -24.70
N VAL A 166 -3.36 36.03 -23.40
CA VAL A 166 -2.08 35.45 -22.92
C VAL A 166 -2.31 34.47 -21.77
N THR A 167 -2.97 33.35 -22.05
CA THR A 167 -2.89 32.15 -21.21
C THR A 167 -1.88 31.19 -21.82
N SER A 168 -0.95 30.67 -21.01
CA SER A 168 0.00 29.65 -21.49
C SER A 168 -0.77 28.43 -22.02
N GLU A 169 -0.24 27.73 -23.04
CA GLU A 169 -0.87 26.50 -23.58
C GLU A 169 -1.23 25.48 -22.47
N LYS A 170 -0.41 25.43 -21.41
CA LYS A 170 -0.62 24.55 -20.25
C LYS A 170 -1.79 24.99 -19.36
N ALA A 171 -2.08 26.28 -19.27
CA ALA A 171 -3.23 26.81 -18.52
C ALA A 171 -4.55 26.51 -19.25
N ASN A 172 -4.58 26.69 -20.58
CA ASN A 172 -5.72 26.30 -21.41
C ASN A 172 -5.96 24.79 -21.35
N ALA A 173 -4.90 23.97 -21.47
CA ALA A 173 -5.01 22.52 -21.34
C ALA A 173 -5.56 22.09 -19.96
N PHE A 174 -5.17 22.78 -18.88
CA PHE A 174 -5.71 22.54 -17.54
C PHE A 174 -7.21 22.84 -17.45
N GLN A 175 -7.65 24.00 -17.95
CA GLN A 175 -9.06 24.38 -17.95
C GLN A 175 -9.91 23.46 -18.85
N GLU A 176 -9.42 23.12 -20.03
CA GLU A 176 -10.08 22.16 -20.92
C GLU A 176 -10.26 20.80 -20.25
N THR A 177 -9.21 20.30 -19.57
CA THR A 177 -9.29 19.02 -18.84
C THR A 177 -10.32 19.09 -17.71
N LYS A 178 -10.37 20.20 -16.95
CA LYS A 178 -11.39 20.41 -15.90
C LYS A 178 -12.80 20.39 -16.51
N LEU A 179 -13.03 21.10 -17.61
CA LEU A 179 -14.34 21.15 -18.28
C LEU A 179 -14.76 19.77 -18.82
N ARG A 180 -13.84 19.03 -19.46
CA ARG A 180 -14.11 17.66 -19.94
C ARG A 180 -14.50 16.74 -18.80
N ASN A 181 -13.81 16.81 -17.67
CA ASN A 181 -14.13 16.03 -16.48
C ASN A 181 -15.52 16.38 -15.92
N VAL A 182 -15.86 17.67 -15.85
CA VAL A 182 -17.21 18.11 -15.47
C VAL A 182 -18.27 17.53 -16.43
N CYS A 183 -18.04 17.59 -17.74
CA CYS A 183 -18.96 16.99 -18.71
C CYS A 183 -19.14 15.47 -18.51
N ARG A 184 -18.08 14.75 -18.13
CA ARG A 184 -18.17 13.31 -17.82
C ARG A 184 -19.02 13.06 -16.58
N ILE A 185 -18.80 13.82 -15.50
CA ILE A 185 -19.60 13.73 -14.26
C ILE A 185 -21.07 14.06 -14.52
N ILE A 186 -21.37 15.07 -15.35
CA ILE A 186 -22.76 15.41 -15.71
C ILE A 186 -23.46 14.26 -16.44
N ARG A 187 -22.74 13.58 -17.34
CA ARG A 187 -23.26 12.45 -18.14
C ARG A 187 -23.48 11.20 -17.30
N LYS A 188 -22.54 10.89 -16.40
CA LYS A 188 -22.57 9.73 -15.51
C LYS A 188 -22.11 10.17 -14.11
N PRO A 189 -23.05 10.65 -13.26
CA PRO A 189 -22.74 11.08 -11.90
C PRO A 189 -22.04 10.00 -11.07
N GLU A 190 -22.35 8.72 -11.32
CA GLU A 190 -21.81 7.56 -10.61
C GLU A 190 -20.27 7.49 -10.64
N ILE A 191 -19.60 8.14 -11.60
CA ILE A 191 -18.13 8.26 -11.62
C ILE A 191 -17.61 8.83 -10.29
N VAL A 192 -18.38 9.70 -9.62
CA VAL A 192 -18.01 10.24 -8.30
C VAL A 192 -18.00 9.13 -7.25
N LEU A 193 -18.99 8.23 -7.26
CA LEU A 193 -19.03 7.07 -6.36
C LEU A 193 -17.90 6.09 -6.70
N ASP A 194 -17.55 5.91 -7.97
CA ASP A 194 -16.41 5.12 -8.40
C ASP A 194 -15.09 5.68 -7.82
N ILE A 195 -14.90 7.00 -7.87
CA ILE A 195 -13.70 7.65 -7.30
C ILE A 195 -13.60 7.41 -5.79
N VAL A 196 -14.71 7.61 -5.05
CA VAL A 196 -14.71 7.43 -3.59
C VAL A 196 -14.52 5.97 -3.21
N SER A 197 -15.24 5.06 -3.87
CA SER A 197 -15.20 3.62 -3.58
C SER A 197 -13.88 2.95 -3.95
N LYS A 198 -13.03 3.58 -4.77
CA LYS A 198 -11.65 3.12 -5.00
C LYS A 198 -10.74 3.35 -3.80
N HIS A 199 -11.03 4.33 -2.96
CA HIS A 199 -10.25 4.65 -1.77
C HIS A 199 -10.86 4.04 -0.50
N HIS A 200 -12.19 3.93 -0.42
CA HIS A 200 -12.89 3.49 0.78
C HIS A 200 -14.00 2.48 0.47
N SER A 201 -14.05 1.34 1.17
CA SER A 201 -15.15 0.35 0.98
C SER A 201 -16.44 0.86 1.57
N THR A 202 -16.31 1.65 2.63
CA THR A 202 -17.38 2.38 3.26
C THR A 202 -16.96 3.84 3.39
N PHE A 203 -17.84 4.76 3.01
CA PHE A 203 -17.54 6.19 2.99
C PHE A 203 -18.70 7.00 3.56
N MET A 204 -18.40 8.22 3.98
CA MET A 204 -19.41 9.19 4.41
C MET A 204 -19.80 10.09 3.24
N TRP A 205 -20.93 10.79 3.38
CA TRP A 205 -21.33 11.75 2.34
C TRP A 205 -20.29 12.86 2.15
N GLY A 206 -19.62 13.31 3.21
CA GLY A 206 -18.56 14.31 3.13
C GLY A 206 -17.39 13.92 2.20
N ASP A 207 -17.14 12.62 2.00
CA ASP A 207 -16.11 12.16 1.06
C ASP A 207 -16.56 12.35 -0.40
N VAL A 208 -17.85 12.15 -0.67
CA VAL A 208 -18.48 12.46 -1.97
C VAL A 208 -18.42 13.97 -2.23
N GLU A 209 -18.71 14.79 -1.21
CA GLU A 209 -18.65 16.25 -1.32
C GLU A 209 -17.25 16.76 -1.65
N LYS A 210 -16.20 16.21 -1.01
CA LYS A 210 -14.80 16.53 -1.33
C LYS A 210 -14.47 16.28 -2.80
N VAL A 211 -14.96 15.18 -3.37
CA VAL A 211 -14.76 14.85 -4.79
C VAL A 211 -15.55 15.81 -5.69
N LEU A 212 -16.81 16.11 -5.36
CA LEU A 212 -17.62 17.05 -6.13
C LEU A 212 -17.00 18.46 -6.16
N ASN A 213 -16.60 18.98 -4.99
CA ASN A 213 -15.98 20.30 -4.85
C ASN A 213 -14.64 20.43 -5.58
N ARG A 214 -13.97 19.32 -5.89
CA ARG A 214 -12.73 19.34 -6.70
C ARG A 214 -13.00 19.70 -8.17
N TYR A 215 -14.18 19.36 -8.70
CA TYR A 215 -14.49 19.51 -10.12
C TYR A 215 -15.57 20.57 -10.38
N ILE A 216 -16.54 20.72 -9.49
CA ILE A 216 -17.75 21.53 -9.68
C ILE A 216 -17.71 22.73 -8.74
N ASP A 217 -17.55 23.92 -9.32
CA ASP A 217 -17.59 25.19 -8.58
C ASP A 217 -19.01 25.80 -8.57
N ASP A 218 -19.90 25.38 -9.48
CA ASP A 218 -21.26 25.92 -9.60
C ASP A 218 -22.24 25.27 -8.62
N GLN A 219 -22.85 26.10 -7.77
CA GLN A 219 -23.72 25.64 -6.68
C GLN A 219 -25.03 25.00 -7.16
N THR A 220 -25.55 25.41 -8.32
CA THR A 220 -26.81 24.87 -8.86
C THR A 220 -26.57 23.48 -9.44
N LEU A 221 -25.51 23.35 -10.24
CA LEU A 221 -25.06 22.08 -10.82
C LEU A 221 -24.69 21.09 -9.73
N TYR A 222 -23.99 21.54 -8.68
CA TYR A 222 -23.65 20.73 -7.51
C TYR A 222 -24.89 20.06 -6.92
N LYS A 223 -25.93 20.85 -6.59
CA LYS A 223 -27.17 20.32 -5.99
C LYS A 223 -27.90 19.34 -6.91
N GLN A 224 -27.88 19.57 -8.22
CA GLN A 224 -28.49 18.67 -9.18
C GLN A 224 -27.77 17.31 -9.24
N ILE A 225 -26.43 17.32 -9.26
CA ILE A 225 -25.62 16.11 -9.29
C ILE A 225 -25.73 15.36 -7.96
N GLU A 226 -25.69 16.07 -6.84
CA GLU A 226 -25.91 15.52 -5.51
C GLU A 226 -27.26 14.78 -5.42
N HIS A 227 -28.35 15.39 -5.88
CA HIS A 227 -29.66 14.74 -5.87
C HIS A 227 -29.66 13.46 -6.72
N LYS A 228 -29.05 13.48 -7.91
CA LYS A 228 -28.92 12.29 -8.77
C LYS A 228 -28.14 11.18 -8.07
N LEU A 229 -27.02 11.50 -7.44
CA LEU A 229 -26.19 10.56 -6.69
C LEU A 229 -26.94 9.92 -5.52
N LYS A 230 -27.65 10.72 -4.71
CA LYS A 230 -28.48 10.22 -3.59
C LYS A 230 -29.61 9.30 -4.06
N SER A 231 -30.12 9.51 -5.27
CA SER A 231 -31.15 8.66 -5.89
C SER A 231 -30.59 7.48 -6.69
N SER A 232 -29.27 7.34 -6.81
CA SER A 232 -28.65 6.31 -7.64
C SER A 232 -28.80 4.94 -6.98
N LYS A 233 -29.09 3.92 -7.80
CA LYS A 233 -29.14 2.51 -7.36
C LYS A 233 -27.76 1.97 -6.98
N GLU A 234 -26.70 2.66 -7.40
CA GLU A 234 -25.33 2.30 -7.06
C GLU A 234 -25.00 2.64 -5.60
N LEU A 235 -25.65 3.64 -5.01
CA LEU A 235 -25.45 4.03 -3.62
C LEU A 235 -26.22 3.08 -2.69
N VAL A 236 -25.50 2.44 -1.77
CA VAL A 236 -26.08 1.55 -0.76
C VAL A 236 -25.86 2.17 0.62
N PHE A 237 -26.95 2.44 1.32
CA PHE A 237 -26.91 2.87 2.72
C PHE A 237 -26.70 1.65 3.63
N LEU A 238 -25.71 1.72 4.53
CA LEU A 238 -25.39 0.62 5.44
C LEU A 238 -26.00 0.83 6.83
N ARG A 239 -25.63 1.93 7.50
CA ARG A 239 -26.05 2.24 8.87
C ARG A 239 -25.79 3.70 9.23
N TYR A 240 -26.39 4.14 10.33
CA TYR A 240 -25.96 5.32 11.07
C TYR A 240 -24.83 4.95 12.03
N ASP A 241 -23.79 5.76 12.11
CA ASP A 241 -22.75 5.69 13.14
C ASP A 241 -22.85 6.94 14.01
N SER A 242 -23.09 6.75 15.30
CA SER A 242 -23.22 7.84 16.26
C SER A 242 -21.83 8.18 16.80
N VAL A 243 -21.13 9.15 16.18
CA VAL A 243 -19.83 9.59 16.68
C VAL A 243 -20.05 10.60 17.80
N LYS A 244 -19.67 10.23 19.02
CA LYS A 244 -19.56 11.18 20.13
C LYS A 244 -18.31 12.03 19.93
N HIS A 245 -18.49 13.29 19.58
CA HIS A 245 -17.39 14.24 19.66
C HIS A 245 -16.99 14.48 21.12
N ASN A 246 -15.72 14.85 21.35
CA ASN A 246 -15.19 15.21 22.67
C ASN A 246 -15.97 16.34 23.37
N TYR A 247 -16.81 17.08 22.62
CA TYR A 247 -17.71 18.13 23.13
C TYR A 247 -19.13 17.65 23.46
N GLY A 248 -19.42 16.34 23.36
CA GLY A 248 -20.72 15.77 23.75
C GLY A 248 -21.83 15.85 22.69
N SER A 249 -21.58 16.38 21.50
CA SER A 249 -22.49 16.24 20.36
C SER A 249 -22.42 14.81 19.79
N ILE A 250 -23.59 14.21 19.60
CA ILE A 250 -23.77 12.96 18.86
C ILE A 250 -24.18 13.39 17.45
N GLU A 251 -23.29 13.22 16.47
CA GLU A 251 -23.68 13.31 15.06
C GLU A 251 -23.93 11.90 14.52
N ASP A 252 -25.14 11.67 14.00
CA ASP A 252 -25.47 10.46 13.28
C ASP A 252 -24.88 10.55 11.86
N LEU A 253 -23.70 9.97 11.68
CA LEU A 253 -23.01 9.93 10.40
C LEU A 253 -23.53 8.73 9.59
N SER A 254 -24.13 9.03 8.45
CA SER A 254 -24.60 7.99 7.51
C SER A 254 -23.40 7.36 6.79
N ILE A 255 -23.24 6.05 6.94
CA ILE A 255 -22.22 5.28 6.24
C ILE A 255 -22.83 4.64 4.99
N TYR A 256 -22.16 4.85 3.86
CA TYR A 256 -22.55 4.34 2.55
C TYR A 256 -21.48 3.39 2.00
N THR A 257 -21.88 2.57 1.04
CA THR A 257 -20.99 1.81 0.14
C THR A 257 -21.58 1.84 -1.27
N THR A 258 -20.90 1.24 -2.24
CA THR A 258 -21.42 1.05 -3.59
C THR A 258 -21.91 -0.38 -3.78
N ARG A 259 -22.92 -0.55 -4.64
CA ARG A 259 -23.42 -1.88 -5.01
C ARG A 259 -22.33 -2.71 -5.67
N SER A 260 -21.52 -2.11 -6.54
CA SER A 260 -20.38 -2.76 -7.17
C SER A 260 -19.37 -3.27 -6.13
N MET A 261 -19.14 -2.52 -5.05
CA MET A 261 -18.26 -2.98 -3.96
C MET A 261 -18.85 -4.20 -3.26
N VAL A 262 -20.14 -4.17 -2.91
CA VAL A 262 -20.82 -5.31 -2.26
C VAL A 262 -20.75 -6.56 -3.15
N GLU A 263 -21.01 -6.41 -4.45
CA GLU A 263 -20.92 -7.51 -5.41
C GLU A 263 -19.48 -8.05 -5.51
N PHE A 264 -18.48 -7.17 -5.48
CA PHE A 264 -17.07 -7.55 -5.49
C PHE A 264 -16.67 -8.33 -4.23
N GLU A 265 -17.07 -7.87 -3.04
CA GLU A 265 -16.85 -8.57 -1.77
C GLU A 265 -17.50 -9.96 -1.75
N ILE A 266 -18.73 -10.08 -2.24
CA ILE A 266 -19.44 -11.37 -2.35
C ILE A 266 -18.68 -12.34 -3.25
N ASN A 267 -18.29 -11.89 -4.45
CA ASN A 267 -17.59 -12.72 -5.42
C ASN A 267 -16.23 -13.21 -4.88
N LEU A 268 -15.47 -12.32 -4.22
CA LEU A 268 -14.20 -12.67 -3.59
C LEU A 268 -14.38 -13.78 -2.55
N VAL A 269 -15.36 -13.63 -1.65
CA VAL A 269 -15.63 -14.63 -0.60
C VAL A 269 -16.05 -15.97 -1.20
N GLN A 270 -16.92 -15.95 -2.22
CA GLN A 270 -17.35 -17.18 -2.91
C GLN A 270 -16.17 -17.90 -3.57
N LEU A 271 -15.26 -17.16 -4.21
CA LEU A 271 -14.04 -17.71 -4.80
C LEU A 271 -13.15 -18.34 -3.72
N ALA A 272 -12.92 -17.63 -2.62
CA ALA A 272 -12.13 -18.13 -1.50
C ALA A 272 -12.72 -19.40 -0.88
N GLU A 273 -14.04 -19.45 -0.68
CA GLU A 273 -14.72 -20.66 -0.17
C GLU A 273 -14.56 -21.86 -1.10
N ARG A 274 -14.72 -21.63 -2.41
CA ARG A 274 -14.56 -22.68 -3.42
C ARG A 274 -13.14 -23.26 -3.38
N LEU A 275 -12.12 -22.40 -3.32
CA LEU A 275 -10.72 -22.81 -3.21
C LEU A 275 -10.42 -23.51 -1.86
N SER A 276 -11.02 -23.06 -0.77
CA SER A 276 -10.87 -23.72 0.54
C SER A 276 -11.46 -25.14 0.55
N LYS A 277 -12.54 -25.37 -0.19
CA LYS A 277 -13.22 -26.68 -0.32
C LYS A 277 -12.54 -27.63 -1.31
N ALA A 278 -11.75 -27.12 -2.27
CA ALA A 278 -11.02 -27.94 -3.23
C ALA A 278 -9.89 -28.74 -2.56
N LYS A 279 -9.85 -30.07 -2.78
CA LYS A 279 -8.95 -31.00 -2.07
C LYS A 279 -7.95 -31.66 -3.02
N ASN A 280 -6.95 -30.91 -3.45
CA ASN A 280 -6.02 -31.35 -4.51
C ASN A 280 -4.54 -31.35 -4.08
N HIS A 281 -4.24 -30.92 -2.85
CA HIS A 281 -2.85 -30.66 -2.41
C HIS A 281 -2.56 -31.24 -1.03
N GLU A 282 -2.93 -32.51 -0.80
CA GLU A 282 -2.67 -33.20 0.47
C GLU A 282 -1.20 -33.53 0.64
N VAL A 283 -0.69 -33.38 1.86
CA VAL A 283 0.63 -33.87 2.27
C VAL A 283 0.46 -35.00 3.28
N TYR A 284 1.28 -36.05 3.16
CA TYR A 284 1.21 -37.18 4.08
C TYR A 284 1.53 -36.80 5.53
N ARG A 285 0.61 -37.13 6.45
CA ARG A 285 0.68 -36.76 7.87
C ARG A 285 1.97 -37.20 8.59
N HIS A 286 2.56 -38.33 8.19
CA HIS A 286 3.81 -38.80 8.79
C HIS A 286 5.00 -37.86 8.47
N LYS A 287 5.04 -37.27 7.27
CA LYS A 287 6.06 -36.27 6.89
C LYS A 287 5.91 -34.98 7.71
N VAL A 288 4.66 -34.54 7.90
CA VAL A 288 4.34 -33.37 8.74
C VAL A 288 4.87 -33.57 10.17
N ASN A 289 4.59 -34.71 10.78
CA ASN A 289 5.02 -35.02 12.14
C ASN A 289 6.55 -35.15 12.29
N ALA A 290 7.22 -35.71 11.27
CA ALA A 290 8.67 -35.83 11.25
C ALA A 290 9.35 -34.45 11.30
N VAL A 291 8.90 -33.51 10.46
CA VAL A 291 9.45 -32.14 10.45
C VAL A 291 9.11 -31.39 11.73
N ILE A 292 7.90 -31.54 12.28
CA ILE A 292 7.55 -30.93 13.57
C ILE A 292 8.52 -31.38 14.66
N THR A 293 8.85 -32.68 14.70
CA THR A 293 9.79 -33.24 15.69
C THR A 293 11.21 -32.71 15.48
N GLN A 294 11.66 -32.57 14.23
CA GLN A 294 12.95 -31.97 13.88
C GLN A 294 13.03 -30.51 14.33
N PHE A 295 11.99 -29.71 14.09
CA PHE A 295 11.94 -28.31 14.52
C PHE A 295 11.83 -28.17 16.04
N ASP A 296 11.10 -29.04 16.72
CA ASP A 296 11.05 -29.08 18.18
C ASP A 296 12.46 -29.31 18.77
N GLN A 297 13.25 -30.19 18.15
CA GLN A 297 14.64 -30.42 18.56
C GLN A 297 15.54 -29.22 18.25
N LYS A 298 15.45 -28.66 17.03
CA LYS A 298 16.21 -27.46 16.60
C LYS A 298 15.95 -26.26 17.52
N LEU A 299 14.69 -26.09 17.95
CA LEU A 299 14.23 -24.99 18.81
C LEU A 299 14.15 -25.37 20.28
N SER A 300 14.75 -26.48 20.71
CA SER A 300 14.70 -26.97 22.10
C SER A 300 15.13 -25.91 23.13
N LYS A 301 16.14 -25.10 22.80
CA LYS A 301 16.59 -23.96 23.63
C LYS A 301 15.53 -22.87 23.85
N HIS A 302 14.52 -22.83 23.00
CA HIS A 302 13.41 -21.86 23.04
C HIS A 302 12.05 -22.54 23.32
N GLY A 303 12.05 -23.80 23.76
CA GLY A 303 10.83 -24.55 24.09
C GLY A 303 10.12 -25.22 22.91
N GLY A 304 10.76 -25.31 21.74
CA GLY A 304 10.19 -25.94 20.55
C GLY A 304 9.17 -25.07 19.82
N LEU A 305 8.44 -25.67 18.87
CA LEU A 305 7.30 -25.00 18.22
C LEU A 305 6.14 -24.87 19.20
N SER A 306 5.45 -23.73 19.19
CA SER A 306 4.27 -23.53 20.02
C SER A 306 3.12 -24.46 19.58
N PRO A 307 2.16 -24.77 20.48
CA PRO A 307 0.97 -25.55 20.12
C PRO A 307 0.20 -24.95 18.94
N ASP A 308 0.09 -23.62 18.91
CA ASP A 308 -0.58 -22.88 17.82
C ASP A 308 0.17 -23.04 16.50
N GLN A 309 1.50 -22.99 16.52
CA GLN A 309 2.33 -23.22 15.33
C GLN A 309 2.16 -24.65 14.80
N LYS A 310 2.13 -25.66 15.67
CA LYS A 310 1.89 -27.06 15.27
C LYS A 310 0.50 -27.24 14.65
N LYS A 311 -0.52 -26.61 15.26
CA LYS A 311 -1.89 -26.59 14.72
C LYS A 311 -1.94 -25.89 13.36
N ALA A 312 -1.21 -24.79 13.20
CA ALA A 312 -1.09 -24.07 11.94
C ALA A 312 -0.43 -24.93 10.86
N LEU A 313 0.66 -25.64 11.17
CA LEU A 313 1.32 -26.58 10.25
C LEU A 313 0.36 -27.65 9.75
N HIS A 314 -0.40 -28.30 10.65
CA HIS A 314 -1.42 -29.28 10.25
C HIS A 314 -2.53 -28.66 9.40
N HIS A 315 -2.90 -27.41 9.67
CA HIS A 315 -3.94 -26.72 8.91
C HIS A 315 -3.48 -26.37 7.49
N ILE A 316 -2.29 -25.79 7.33
CA ILE A 316 -1.80 -25.35 6.00
C ILE A 316 -1.31 -26.52 5.13
N THR A 317 -0.93 -27.65 5.73
CA THR A 317 -0.53 -28.87 4.99
C THR A 317 -1.72 -29.78 4.65
N ALA A 318 -2.94 -29.40 5.05
CA ALA A 318 -4.17 -30.07 4.70
C ALA A 318 -4.45 -30.02 3.18
N PRO A 319 -5.36 -30.85 2.64
CA PRO A 319 -5.63 -30.93 1.19
C PRO A 319 -6.19 -29.66 0.53
N SER A 320 -6.67 -28.68 1.32
CA SER A 320 -7.31 -27.46 0.83
C SER A 320 -6.41 -26.66 -0.12
N GLN A 321 -6.95 -26.21 -1.25
CA GLN A 321 -6.20 -25.38 -2.19
C GLN A 321 -5.86 -24.00 -1.59
N LEU A 322 -6.75 -23.44 -0.77
CA LEU A 322 -6.54 -22.18 -0.05
C LEU A 322 -6.56 -22.42 1.46
N SER A 323 -5.55 -21.93 2.18
CA SER A 323 -5.49 -21.96 3.65
C SER A 323 -4.95 -20.64 4.21
N CYS A 324 -5.41 -20.25 5.39
CA CYS A 324 -5.03 -18.97 6.01
C CYS A 324 -4.38 -19.15 7.38
N ILE A 325 -3.34 -18.35 7.63
CA ILE A 325 -2.77 -18.15 8.96
C ILE A 325 -2.96 -16.70 9.36
N VAL A 326 -3.62 -16.50 10.50
CA VAL A 326 -3.74 -15.21 11.15
C VAL A 326 -2.85 -15.23 12.37
N GLY A 327 -1.99 -14.24 12.55
CA GLY A 327 -1.17 -14.19 13.76
C GLY A 327 -0.72 -12.78 14.08
N TYR A 328 -0.63 -12.47 15.38
CA TYR A 328 -0.17 -11.16 15.83
C TYR A 328 1.29 -10.90 15.40
N ALA A 329 1.68 -9.63 15.41
CA ALA A 329 3.08 -9.24 15.30
C ALA A 329 3.93 -9.98 16.35
N GLY A 330 4.98 -10.67 15.89
CA GLY A 330 5.86 -11.45 16.77
C GLY A 330 5.31 -12.81 17.21
N ALA A 331 4.22 -13.33 16.61
CA ALA A 331 3.67 -14.66 16.91
C ALA A 331 4.43 -15.85 16.24
N GLY A 332 5.59 -15.60 15.65
CA GLY A 332 6.41 -16.66 15.03
C GLY A 332 5.87 -17.21 13.69
N LYS A 333 5.14 -16.39 12.93
CA LYS A 333 4.62 -16.72 11.58
C LYS A 333 5.74 -17.22 10.64
N THR A 334 6.86 -16.51 10.61
CA THR A 334 8.03 -16.83 9.78
C THR A 334 8.61 -18.21 10.10
N THR A 335 8.74 -18.56 11.38
CA THR A 335 9.22 -19.88 11.81
C THR A 335 8.26 -20.99 11.40
N ALA A 336 6.95 -20.75 11.48
CA ALA A 336 5.96 -21.70 11.00
C ALA A 336 6.05 -21.90 9.48
N LEU A 337 6.30 -20.82 8.71
CA LEU A 337 6.50 -20.90 7.27
C LEU A 337 7.79 -21.64 6.87
N GLU A 338 8.89 -21.47 7.61
CA GLU A 338 10.13 -22.22 7.41
C GLU A 338 9.90 -23.72 7.57
N ALA A 339 9.21 -24.13 8.65
CA ALA A 339 8.86 -25.54 8.87
C ALA A 339 7.90 -26.07 7.80
N ALA A 340 6.91 -25.28 7.40
CA ALA A 340 5.96 -25.67 6.35
C ALA A 340 6.65 -25.86 4.99
N LYS A 341 7.63 -24.99 4.68
CA LYS A 341 8.45 -25.11 3.48
C LYS A 341 9.15 -26.47 3.41
N GLU A 342 9.83 -26.88 4.49
CA GLU A 342 10.49 -28.20 4.55
C GLU A 342 9.47 -29.33 4.35
N ILE A 343 8.27 -29.23 4.94
CA ILE A 343 7.21 -30.23 4.77
C ILE A 343 6.77 -30.37 3.30
N TRP A 344 6.54 -29.25 2.62
CA TRP A 344 6.12 -29.25 1.22
C TRP A 344 7.22 -29.74 0.28
N GLU A 345 8.47 -29.33 0.50
CA GLU A 345 9.60 -29.79 -0.30
C GLU A 345 9.86 -31.30 -0.16
N LEU A 346 9.69 -31.87 1.04
CA LEU A 346 9.74 -33.32 1.27
C LEU A 346 8.63 -34.10 0.55
N ASP A 347 7.54 -33.43 0.19
CA ASP A 347 6.43 -34.01 -0.57
C ASP A 347 6.49 -33.67 -2.07
N GLY A 348 7.59 -33.04 -2.51
CA GLY A 348 7.87 -32.76 -3.93
C GLY A 348 7.29 -31.45 -4.44
N TYR A 349 6.72 -30.61 -3.56
CA TYR A 349 6.22 -29.30 -3.95
C TYR A 349 7.35 -28.28 -4.07
N LYS A 350 7.17 -27.31 -4.96
CA LYS A 350 8.00 -26.11 -5.03
C LYS A 350 7.32 -24.96 -4.31
N VAL A 351 8.03 -24.33 -3.37
CA VAL A 351 7.48 -23.27 -2.52
C VAL A 351 8.01 -21.91 -2.97
N TYR A 352 7.11 -20.96 -3.17
CA TYR A 352 7.43 -19.59 -3.54
C TYR A 352 6.71 -18.59 -2.64
N GLY A 353 7.37 -17.49 -2.33
CA GLY A 353 6.82 -16.41 -1.51
C GLY A 353 6.39 -15.23 -2.35
N LEU A 354 5.32 -14.59 -1.92
CA LEU A 354 4.79 -13.34 -2.43
C LEU A 354 4.59 -12.40 -1.26
N ALA A 355 4.86 -11.12 -1.48
CA ALA A 355 4.59 -10.08 -0.50
C ALA A 355 4.16 -8.78 -1.18
N PRO A 356 3.40 -7.90 -0.50
CA PRO A 356 2.96 -6.62 -1.04
C PRO A 356 4.12 -5.63 -1.24
N THR A 357 5.21 -5.74 -0.47
CA THR A 357 6.37 -4.83 -0.54
C THR A 357 7.67 -5.59 -0.78
N GLY A 358 8.64 -4.92 -1.41
CA GLY A 358 9.97 -5.49 -1.64
C GLY A 358 10.66 -5.92 -0.34
N ARG A 359 10.53 -5.13 0.74
CA ARG A 359 11.08 -5.45 2.07
C ARG A 359 10.45 -6.71 2.67
N ALA A 360 9.12 -6.85 2.59
CA ALA A 360 8.45 -8.06 3.07
C ALA A 360 8.86 -9.29 2.25
N ALA A 361 9.03 -9.15 0.93
CA ALA A 361 9.54 -10.22 0.08
C ALA A 361 10.99 -10.60 0.46
N GLN A 362 11.87 -9.62 0.72
CA GLN A 362 13.23 -9.87 1.19
C GLN A 362 13.28 -10.61 2.54
N ASN A 363 12.37 -10.29 3.47
CA ASN A 363 12.28 -11.00 4.75
C ASN A 363 11.91 -12.48 4.55
N LEU A 364 11.02 -12.80 3.59
CA LEU A 364 10.72 -14.18 3.23
C LEU A 364 11.92 -14.89 2.59
N VAL A 365 12.71 -14.18 1.77
CA VAL A 365 13.96 -14.72 1.19
C VAL A 365 14.97 -15.09 2.28
N GLN A 366 15.12 -14.25 3.31
CA GLN A 366 15.97 -14.56 4.47
C GLN A 366 15.51 -15.82 5.22
N SER A 367 14.23 -16.16 5.12
CA SER A 367 13.64 -17.38 5.69
C SER A 367 13.76 -18.60 4.76
N GLY A 368 14.53 -18.47 3.68
CA GLY A 368 14.81 -19.54 2.73
C GLY A 368 13.73 -19.77 1.67
N ILE A 369 12.71 -18.91 1.57
CA ILE A 369 11.66 -19.02 0.55
C ILE A 369 11.97 -18.08 -0.61
N SER A 370 12.13 -18.61 -1.82
CA SER A 370 12.31 -17.77 -3.02
C SER A 370 11.09 -16.88 -3.22
N SER A 371 11.27 -15.56 -3.13
CA SER A 371 10.15 -14.62 -3.03
C SER A 371 10.27 -13.45 -3.98
N GLN A 372 9.12 -12.93 -4.40
CA GLN A 372 9.01 -11.69 -5.18
C GLN A 372 7.79 -10.88 -4.73
N THR A 373 7.60 -9.70 -5.30
CA THR A 373 6.40 -8.90 -5.01
C THR A 373 5.16 -9.53 -5.65
N LEU A 374 4.01 -9.34 -5.00
CA LEU A 374 2.71 -9.78 -5.54
C LEU A 374 2.45 -9.15 -6.92
N HIS A 375 2.82 -7.89 -7.12
CA HIS A 375 2.62 -7.21 -8.40
C HIS A 375 3.38 -7.89 -9.55
N LYS A 376 4.67 -8.17 -9.37
CA LYS A 376 5.49 -8.86 -10.36
C LYS A 376 4.92 -10.23 -10.73
N PHE A 377 4.35 -10.93 -9.75
CA PHE A 377 3.63 -12.18 -9.98
C PHE A 377 2.38 -11.97 -10.84
N LEU A 378 1.50 -11.03 -10.48
CA LEU A 378 0.25 -10.77 -11.19
C LEU A 378 0.49 -10.29 -12.63
N GLU A 379 1.49 -9.44 -12.85
CA GLU A 379 1.89 -9.01 -14.19
C GLU A 379 2.40 -10.18 -15.03
N SER A 380 3.27 -11.03 -14.46
CA SER A 380 3.75 -12.23 -15.15
C SER A 380 2.61 -13.22 -15.48
N HIS A 381 1.58 -13.29 -14.63
CA HIS A 381 0.38 -14.10 -14.87
C HIS A 381 -0.45 -13.56 -16.02
N LYS A 382 -0.74 -12.26 -16.02
CA LYS A 382 -1.49 -11.57 -17.08
C LYS A 382 -0.84 -11.76 -18.46
N GLU A 383 0.49 -11.79 -18.51
CA GLU A 383 1.25 -12.00 -19.75
C GLU A 383 1.49 -13.47 -20.10
N GLY A 384 1.01 -14.43 -19.30
CA GLY A 384 1.22 -15.86 -19.53
C GLY A 384 2.67 -16.33 -19.34
N ARG A 385 3.52 -15.55 -18.66
CA ARG A 385 4.94 -15.84 -18.42
C ARG A 385 5.20 -16.52 -17.07
N CYS A 386 4.20 -17.17 -16.48
CA CYS A 386 4.32 -17.82 -15.19
C CYS A 386 5.13 -19.13 -15.25
N GLN A 387 6.10 -19.25 -14.34
CA GLN A 387 6.84 -20.50 -14.09
C GLN A 387 6.07 -21.50 -13.20
N TYR A 388 4.96 -21.05 -12.60
CA TYR A 388 4.19 -21.81 -11.62
C TYR A 388 3.29 -22.85 -12.30
N ARG A 389 3.26 -24.06 -11.76
CA ARG A 389 2.50 -25.19 -12.28
C ARG A 389 1.92 -26.00 -11.14
N PHE A 390 1.05 -26.97 -11.46
CA PHE A 390 0.61 -27.99 -10.51
C PHE A 390 1.80 -28.58 -9.73
N GLY A 391 1.65 -28.71 -8.41
CA GLY A 391 2.77 -29.01 -7.49
C GLY A 391 3.54 -27.78 -6.98
N SER A 392 3.05 -26.56 -7.23
CA SER A 392 3.59 -25.35 -6.60
C SER A 392 2.73 -24.90 -5.41
N VAL A 393 3.39 -24.33 -4.40
CA VAL A 393 2.76 -23.67 -3.25
C VAL A 393 3.18 -22.19 -3.26
N LEU A 394 2.20 -21.29 -3.28
CA LEU A 394 2.41 -19.85 -3.13
C LEU A 394 2.08 -19.43 -1.70
N VAL A 395 3.01 -18.75 -1.06
CA VAL A 395 2.83 -18.15 0.27
C VAL A 395 2.73 -16.64 0.10
N LEU A 396 1.56 -16.06 0.35
CA LEU A 396 1.37 -14.62 0.39
C LEU A 396 1.50 -14.12 1.82
N ASP A 397 2.63 -13.50 2.16
CA ASP A 397 2.86 -12.89 3.48
C ASP A 397 2.42 -11.41 3.51
N GLU A 398 2.16 -10.89 4.71
CA GLU A 398 1.64 -9.54 4.93
C GLU A 398 0.34 -9.27 4.14
N ALA A 399 -0.50 -10.29 3.96
CA ALA A 399 -1.71 -10.25 3.15
C ALA A 399 -2.74 -9.22 3.62
N GLY A 400 -2.68 -8.79 4.89
CA GLY A 400 -3.49 -7.70 5.42
C GLY A 400 -3.26 -6.34 4.74
N MET A 401 -2.15 -6.18 3.99
CA MET A 401 -1.86 -4.96 3.22
C MET A 401 -2.31 -5.04 1.75
N VAL A 402 -2.85 -6.18 1.31
CA VAL A 402 -3.24 -6.38 -0.09
C VAL A 402 -4.68 -5.92 -0.28
N ASP A 403 -4.88 -5.02 -1.24
CA ASP A 403 -6.20 -4.51 -1.61
C ASP A 403 -7.11 -5.59 -2.22
N ILE A 404 -8.41 -5.32 -2.21
CA ILE A 404 -9.43 -6.26 -2.67
C ILE A 404 -9.24 -6.65 -4.14
N SER A 405 -8.84 -5.72 -5.00
CA SER A 405 -8.68 -5.96 -6.43
C SER A 405 -7.52 -6.93 -6.68
N ARG A 406 -6.35 -6.68 -6.10
CA ARG A 406 -5.17 -7.55 -6.25
C ARG A 406 -5.35 -8.89 -5.56
N PHE A 407 -6.09 -8.92 -4.45
CA PHE A 407 -6.39 -10.17 -3.76
C PHE A 407 -7.30 -11.06 -4.61
N ASP A 408 -8.31 -10.48 -5.26
CA ASP A 408 -9.17 -11.19 -6.21
C ASP A 408 -8.35 -11.71 -7.41
N GLU A 409 -7.55 -10.86 -8.06
CA GLU A 409 -6.65 -11.28 -9.15
C GLU A 409 -5.69 -12.41 -8.71
N PHE A 410 -5.19 -12.36 -7.48
CA PHE A 410 -4.36 -13.41 -6.92
C PHE A 410 -5.12 -14.73 -6.76
N LEU A 411 -6.32 -14.71 -6.19
CA LEU A 411 -7.13 -15.91 -6.04
C LEU A 411 -7.56 -16.49 -7.39
N GLN A 412 -7.86 -15.65 -8.38
CA GLN A 412 -8.13 -16.07 -9.75
C GLN A 412 -6.90 -16.77 -10.35
N ALA A 413 -5.71 -16.18 -10.23
CA ALA A 413 -4.48 -16.82 -10.70
C ALA A 413 -4.20 -18.16 -10.01
N VAL A 414 -4.50 -18.27 -8.71
CA VAL A 414 -4.40 -19.52 -7.95
C VAL A 414 -5.38 -20.57 -8.49
N ASP A 415 -6.62 -20.18 -8.79
CA ASP A 415 -7.61 -21.06 -9.39
C ASP A 415 -7.22 -21.49 -10.81
N ASP A 416 -6.77 -20.57 -11.65
CA ASP A 416 -6.37 -20.83 -13.04
C ASP A 416 -5.20 -21.81 -13.11
N LEU A 417 -4.17 -21.59 -12.28
CA LEU A 417 -2.97 -22.42 -12.24
C LEU A 417 -3.15 -23.74 -11.47
N LYS A 418 -4.28 -23.90 -10.75
CA LYS A 418 -4.58 -25.06 -9.89
C LYS A 418 -3.48 -25.35 -8.86
N ILE A 419 -2.87 -24.29 -8.33
CA ILE A 419 -1.80 -24.35 -7.33
C ILE A 419 -2.36 -24.12 -5.92
N LYS A 420 -1.58 -24.49 -4.91
CA LYS A 420 -1.94 -24.24 -3.51
C LYS A 420 -1.53 -22.82 -3.10
N ALA A 421 -2.40 -22.13 -2.37
CA ALA A 421 -2.14 -20.82 -1.81
C ALA A 421 -2.24 -20.83 -0.28
N ILE A 422 -1.24 -20.25 0.37
CA ILE A 422 -1.19 -20.03 1.81
C ILE A 422 -1.15 -18.52 2.03
N ILE A 423 -2.17 -18.00 2.68
CA ILE A 423 -2.26 -16.58 2.95
C ILE A 423 -1.93 -16.34 4.41
N VAL A 424 -0.93 -15.51 4.64
CA VAL A 424 -0.40 -15.19 5.96
C VAL A 424 -0.51 -13.70 6.18
N GLY A 425 -1.04 -13.34 7.34
CA GLY A 425 -1.18 -11.94 7.71
C GLY A 425 -1.50 -11.78 9.18
N ASP A 426 -1.53 -10.53 9.60
CA ASP A 426 -2.06 -10.14 10.89
C ASP A 426 -3.44 -9.50 10.65
N GLY A 427 -4.49 -10.20 11.04
CA GLY A 427 -5.88 -9.74 10.85
C GLY A 427 -6.24 -8.52 11.70
N ALA A 428 -5.39 -8.19 12.67
CA ALA A 428 -5.48 -6.99 13.49
C ALA A 428 -4.67 -5.82 12.96
N GLN A 429 -3.74 -6.06 12.04
CA GLN A 429 -2.85 -5.04 11.50
C GLN A 429 -3.57 -4.28 10.38
N LEU A 430 -3.37 -2.95 10.35
CA LEU A 430 -4.09 -1.95 9.55
C LEU A 430 -4.46 -2.39 8.11
N GLN A 431 -5.65 -1.94 7.69
CA GLN A 431 -6.33 -2.27 6.43
C GLN A 431 -5.53 -1.87 5.17
N PRO A 432 -5.81 -2.50 4.01
CA PRO A 432 -5.21 -2.15 2.72
C PRO A 432 -5.47 -0.70 2.30
N VAL A 433 -4.70 -0.28 1.29
CA VAL A 433 -4.76 1.04 0.65
C VAL A 433 -6.09 1.35 -0.01
N GLU A 434 -6.61 0.35 -0.70
CA GLU A 434 -7.92 0.44 -1.33
C GLU A 434 -8.96 -0.21 -0.44
N ALA A 435 -10.18 0.19 -0.75
CA ALA A 435 -11.42 -0.24 -0.19
C ALA A 435 -11.53 -1.78 0.01
N GLY A 436 -11.89 -2.21 1.22
CA GLY A 436 -12.26 -3.59 1.56
C GLY A 436 -11.08 -4.43 2.04
N PRO A 437 -10.97 -4.76 3.35
CA PRO A 437 -9.89 -5.60 3.85
C PRO A 437 -10.10 -7.06 3.41
N ALA A 438 -9.67 -7.38 2.20
CA ALA A 438 -9.85 -8.68 1.55
C ALA A 438 -9.42 -9.85 2.43
N PHE A 439 -8.24 -9.73 3.07
CA PHE A 439 -7.74 -10.74 3.99
C PHE A 439 -8.70 -10.99 5.15
N ARG A 440 -9.25 -9.93 5.76
CA ARG A 440 -10.22 -10.06 6.85
C ARG A 440 -11.52 -10.71 6.37
N LEU A 441 -12.09 -10.24 5.26
CA LEU A 441 -13.31 -10.80 4.67
C LEU A 441 -13.16 -12.31 4.39
N VAL A 442 -12.02 -12.70 3.84
CA VAL A 442 -11.71 -14.11 3.55
C VAL A 442 -11.54 -14.91 4.84
N THR A 443 -10.71 -14.44 5.78
CA THR A 443 -10.41 -15.16 7.03
C THR A 443 -11.59 -15.29 7.99
N GLU A 444 -12.59 -14.41 7.91
CA GLU A 444 -13.85 -14.53 8.64
C GLU A 444 -14.77 -15.62 8.07
N LYS A 445 -14.60 -16.00 6.80
CA LYS A 445 -15.48 -16.94 6.08
C LYS A 445 -14.85 -18.31 5.88
N ILE A 446 -13.55 -18.38 5.63
CA ILE A 446 -12.82 -19.63 5.47
C ILE A 446 -12.11 -20.01 6.77
N ARG A 447 -11.87 -21.31 6.96
CA ARG A 447 -11.13 -21.81 8.11
C ARG A 447 -9.71 -21.23 8.10
N SER A 448 -9.34 -20.56 9.19
CA SER A 448 -8.00 -20.04 9.44
C SER A 448 -7.40 -20.67 10.71
N SER A 449 -6.06 -20.66 10.80
CA SER A 449 -5.36 -21.00 12.04
C SER A 449 -4.80 -19.73 12.68
N ASN A 450 -5.14 -19.52 13.94
CA ASN A 450 -4.68 -18.36 14.72
C ASN A 450 -3.38 -18.69 15.46
N LEU A 451 -2.38 -17.81 15.35
CA LEU A 451 -1.17 -17.80 16.17
C LEU A 451 -1.32 -16.70 17.22
N GLU A 452 -1.81 -17.07 18.40
CA GLU A 452 -2.12 -16.12 19.47
C GLU A 452 -0.95 -15.91 20.42
N LYS A 453 -0.08 -16.92 20.58
CA LYS A 453 1.10 -16.82 21.44
C LYS A 453 2.15 -15.87 20.82
N VAL A 454 2.33 -14.72 21.45
CA VAL A 454 3.39 -13.76 21.12
C VAL A 454 4.71 -14.28 21.69
N VAL A 455 5.68 -14.56 20.81
CA VAL A 455 6.98 -15.16 21.19
C VAL A 455 8.15 -14.17 21.14
N ARG A 456 7.95 -12.96 20.59
CA ARG A 456 8.98 -11.94 20.50
C ARG A 456 9.28 -11.27 21.85
N GLN A 457 8.23 -10.98 22.63
CA GLN A 457 8.33 -10.34 23.94
C GLN A 457 8.62 -11.39 25.02
N GLN A 458 9.58 -11.11 25.91
CA GLN A 458 9.98 -12.02 26.98
C GLN A 458 9.07 -11.91 28.22
N GLU A 459 8.56 -10.70 28.50
CA GLU A 459 7.73 -10.41 29.65
C GLU A 459 6.25 -10.67 29.35
N GLU A 460 5.53 -11.35 30.25
CA GLU A 460 4.11 -11.70 30.07
C GLU A 460 3.22 -10.47 29.84
N TRP A 461 3.41 -9.39 30.61
CA TRP A 461 2.61 -8.17 30.48
C TRP A 461 2.79 -7.49 29.10
N GLN A 462 3.96 -7.62 28.47
CA GLN A 462 4.20 -7.09 27.12
C GLN A 462 3.52 -7.94 26.05
N GLN A 463 3.48 -9.27 26.26
CA GLN A 463 2.73 -10.18 25.39
C GLN A 463 1.23 -9.89 25.47
N GLU A 464 0.68 -9.68 26.67
CA GLU A 464 -0.71 -9.28 26.89
C GLU A 464 -1.01 -7.92 26.26
N ALA A 465 -0.17 -6.92 26.48
CA ALA A 465 -0.36 -5.61 25.86
C ALA A 465 -0.32 -5.68 24.32
N THR A 466 0.54 -6.51 23.75
CA THR A 466 0.59 -6.77 22.28
C THR A 466 -0.72 -7.38 21.77
N LYS A 467 -1.30 -8.34 22.51
CA LYS A 467 -2.63 -8.91 22.19
C LYS A 467 -3.74 -7.87 22.32
N LEU A 468 -3.68 -7.01 23.34
CA LEU A 468 -4.66 -5.93 23.54
C LEU A 468 -4.62 -4.92 22.38
N PHE A 469 -3.43 -4.54 21.91
CA PHE A 469 -3.29 -3.75 20.70
C PHE A 469 -3.87 -4.45 19.47
N GLY A 470 -3.60 -5.76 19.31
CA GLY A 470 -4.17 -6.55 18.21
C GLY A 470 -5.70 -6.66 18.27
N THR A 471 -6.30 -6.67 19.46
CA THR A 471 -7.77 -6.73 19.61
C THR A 471 -8.45 -5.36 19.61
N LEU A 472 -7.73 -4.30 19.20
CA LEU A 472 -8.19 -2.90 19.20
C LEU A 472 -8.58 -2.35 20.60
N LYS A 473 -8.14 -3.02 21.67
CA LYS A 473 -8.30 -2.56 23.05
C LYS A 473 -7.15 -1.63 23.45
N THR A 474 -6.91 -0.63 22.62
CA THR A 474 -5.75 0.28 22.69
C THR A 474 -5.65 0.98 24.05
N ARG A 475 -6.78 1.36 24.65
CA ARG A 475 -6.81 2.00 25.97
C ARG A 475 -6.24 1.11 27.07
N GLU A 476 -6.67 -0.16 27.11
CA GLU A 476 -6.19 -1.14 28.08
C GLU A 476 -4.70 -1.44 27.86
N ALA A 477 -4.27 -1.55 26.60
CA ALA A 477 -2.87 -1.72 26.25
C ALA A 477 -1.99 -0.55 26.73
N LEU A 478 -2.40 0.70 26.45
CA LEU A 478 -1.67 1.89 26.89
C LEU A 478 -1.63 2.03 28.41
N GLN A 479 -2.71 1.63 29.11
CA GLN A 479 -2.73 1.58 30.57
C GLN A 479 -1.68 0.61 31.12
N ALA A 480 -1.50 -0.57 30.50
CA ALA A 480 -0.46 -1.51 30.91
C ALA A 480 0.95 -0.90 30.80
N TYR A 481 1.24 -0.19 29.70
CA TYR A 481 2.51 0.53 29.53
C TYR A 481 2.67 1.68 30.52
N HIS A 482 1.59 2.41 30.83
CA HIS A 482 1.61 3.50 31.79
C HIS A 482 1.88 3.02 33.23
N GLN A 483 1.22 1.95 33.66
CA GLN A 483 1.44 1.34 34.98
C GLN A 483 2.88 0.86 35.18
N LYS A 484 3.57 0.50 34.09
CA LYS A 484 4.97 0.09 34.09
C LYS A 484 5.96 1.24 33.86
N GLY A 485 5.46 2.48 33.73
CA GLY A 485 6.27 3.69 33.57
C GLY A 485 6.85 3.90 32.16
N PHE A 486 6.45 3.09 31.17
CA PHE A 486 6.95 3.19 29.79
C PHE A 486 6.17 4.20 28.93
N VAL A 487 4.98 4.62 29.38
CA VAL A 487 4.16 5.66 28.75
C VAL A 487 3.75 6.68 29.80
N GLN A 488 3.94 7.95 29.49
CA GLN A 488 3.43 9.07 30.30
C GLN A 488 2.38 9.80 29.47
N PHE A 489 1.20 9.96 30.05
CA PHE A 489 0.17 10.82 29.45
C PHE A 489 0.47 12.25 29.84
N ILE A 490 0.70 13.11 28.85
CA ILE A 490 0.85 14.55 29.05
C ILE A 490 -0.49 15.15 28.63
N GLU A 491 -1.10 15.97 29.50
CA GLU A 491 -2.28 16.73 29.12
C GLU A 491 -1.93 17.67 27.96
N GLU A 492 -2.81 17.72 26.96
CA GLU A 492 -2.70 18.62 25.82
C GLU A 492 -2.84 20.06 26.31
N LYS A 493 -1.74 20.64 26.81
CA LYS A 493 -1.66 22.09 27.00
C LYS A 493 -1.72 22.69 25.60
N ASN A 494 -2.76 23.48 25.34
CA ASN A 494 -2.90 24.38 24.19
C ASN A 494 -1.52 24.71 23.63
N HIS A 495 -1.21 24.20 22.44
CA HIS A 495 -0.05 24.62 21.64
C HIS A 495 -0.26 26.07 21.19
N GLN A 496 -0.29 27.01 22.15
CA GLN A 496 0.06 28.40 21.90
C GLN A 496 1.58 28.45 21.89
N LEU A 497 2.11 28.57 20.68
CA LEU A 497 3.31 29.34 20.35
C LEU A 497 4.46 29.22 21.37
N LEU A 498 5.34 28.26 21.15
CA LEU A 498 6.74 28.47 21.51
C LEU A 498 7.45 28.97 20.24
N ASN A 499 7.62 30.29 20.21
CA ASN A 499 8.50 31.02 19.29
C ASN A 499 9.95 30.56 19.39
#